data_AF-A0A378WB13-F1
#
_entry.id   AF-A0A378WB13-F1
#
_cell.length_a   1.000
_cell.length_b   1.000
_cell.length_c   1.000
_cell.angle_alpha   90.00
_cell.angle_beta   90.00
_cell.angle_gamma   90.00
#
_symmetry.space_group_name_H-M   'P 1'
#
loop_
_entity.id
_entity.type
_entity.pdbx_description
1 polymer ?
#
loop_
_entity_poly.entity_id
_entity_poly.type
_entity_poly.pdbx_seq_one_letter_code
_entity_poly.pdbx_strand_id
1 'polypeptide(L)'
;MAPGRLVDALTYGARAEAKLIAARMVAVADLLVQRTAELNVEGVHPNYMILTGFARASAEVGAALNLTSGAASRANLECLCRFHHRLKTFGGWSDTQYPDGTVVWTSPSGKTYRTTPGGADLFNSFATVPCGQPQPARPPKLSRAARVEQTRAKNRRLRPVNEKYSYTQKARRKELDRRRNHNRMRVTLKLFKGDEPSKSPYCTWINDPFEPEELPPDWEPPPPPPLNPEDPPF
;
A
#
# COMPACT_ATOMS: atom_id res chain seq x y z
N MET A 1 -45.92 12.28 -11.81
CA MET A 1 -45.06 13.05 -10.87
C MET A 1 -44.47 14.24 -11.64
N ALA A 2 -44.46 15.45 -11.09
CA ALA A 2 -43.90 16.61 -11.79
C ALA A 2 -42.37 16.48 -11.97
N PRO A 3 -41.79 16.86 -13.13
CA PRO A 3 -40.36 16.68 -13.43
C PRO A 3 -39.40 17.23 -12.36
N GLY A 4 -39.70 18.39 -11.77
CA GLY A 4 -38.88 18.98 -10.70
C GLY A 4 -38.73 18.07 -9.47
N ARG A 5 -39.80 17.36 -9.07
CA ARG A 5 -39.76 16.44 -7.92
C ARG A 5 -38.89 15.21 -8.18
N LEU A 6 -38.71 14.81 -9.44
CA LEU A 6 -37.82 13.70 -9.80
C LEU A 6 -36.35 14.13 -9.74
N VAL A 7 -36.03 15.34 -10.19
CA VAL A 7 -34.68 15.92 -10.11
C VAL A 7 -34.26 16.13 -8.65
N ASP A 8 -35.16 16.61 -7.81
CA ASP A 8 -34.92 16.76 -6.36
C ASP A 8 -34.64 15.40 -5.70
N ALA A 9 -35.41 14.36 -6.06
CA ALA A 9 -35.21 13.01 -5.53
C ALA A 9 -33.85 12.41 -5.94
N LEU A 10 -33.41 12.61 -7.19
CA LEU A 10 -32.10 12.18 -7.66
C LEU A 10 -30.95 12.90 -6.93
N THR A 11 -31.08 14.21 -6.76
CA THR A 11 -30.07 15.05 -6.09
C THR A 11 -29.97 14.70 -4.60
N TYR A 12 -31.12 14.44 -3.96
CA TYR A 12 -31.17 13.96 -2.58
C TYR A 12 -30.51 12.58 -2.43
N GLY A 13 -30.81 11.63 -3.32
CA GLY A 13 -30.19 10.30 -3.34
C GLY A 13 -28.67 10.37 -3.46
N ALA A 14 -28.15 11.15 -4.41
CA ALA A 14 -26.71 11.32 -4.59
C ALA A 14 -26.01 11.90 -3.34
N ARG A 15 -26.65 12.86 -2.64
CA ARG A 15 -26.13 13.42 -1.39
C ARG A 15 -26.15 12.41 -0.24
N ALA A 16 -27.18 11.56 -0.17
CA ALA A 16 -27.27 10.51 0.83
C ALA A 16 -26.19 9.44 0.62
N GLU A 17 -25.96 9.01 -0.63
CA GLU A 17 -24.89 8.08 -0.99
C GLU A 17 -23.51 8.64 -0.63
N ALA A 18 -23.23 9.92 -0.96
CA ALA A 18 -21.97 10.57 -0.62
C ALA A 18 -21.70 10.57 0.89
N LYS A 19 -22.72 10.82 1.72
CA LYS A 19 -22.60 10.76 3.19
C LYS A 19 -22.26 9.36 3.69
N LEU A 20 -22.90 8.32 3.14
CA LEU A 20 -22.62 6.93 3.51
C LEU A 20 -21.21 6.50 3.12
N ILE A 21 -20.74 6.92 1.94
CA ILE A 21 -19.37 6.67 1.49
C ILE A 21 -18.36 7.34 2.42
N ALA A 22 -18.58 8.61 2.79
CA ALA A 22 -17.72 9.34 3.69
C ALA A 22 -17.65 8.69 5.07
N ALA A 23 -18.79 8.32 5.66
CA ALA A 23 -18.85 7.62 6.94
C ALA A 23 -18.09 6.29 6.91
N ARG A 24 -18.22 5.53 5.82
CA ARG A 24 -17.45 4.29 5.62
C ARG A 24 -15.95 4.53 5.54
N MET A 25 -15.51 5.58 4.84
CA MET A 25 -14.07 5.90 4.74
C MET A 25 -13.48 6.29 6.10
N VAL A 26 -14.23 7.03 6.92
CA VAL A 26 -13.82 7.36 8.29
C VAL A 26 -13.66 6.09 9.12
N ALA A 27 -14.64 5.17 9.09
CA ALA A 27 -14.55 3.91 9.82
C ALA A 27 -13.36 3.03 9.38
N VAL A 28 -13.04 3.00 8.08
CA VAL A 28 -11.85 2.30 7.56
C VAL A 28 -10.56 2.94 8.07
N ALA A 29 -10.48 4.26 8.11
CA ALA A 29 -9.30 4.98 8.60
C ALA A 29 -9.09 4.76 10.10
N ASP A 30 -10.15 4.85 10.90
CA ASP A 30 -10.10 4.61 12.36
C ASP A 30 -9.64 3.18 12.66
N LEU A 31 -10.16 2.19 11.92
CA LEU A 31 -9.73 0.80 12.07
C LEU A 31 -8.24 0.62 11.77
N LEU A 32 -7.73 1.26 10.72
CA LEU A 32 -6.31 1.22 10.38
C LEU A 32 -5.43 1.85 11.47
N VAL A 33 -5.86 2.98 12.03
CA VAL A 33 -5.13 3.66 13.13
C VAL A 33 -5.08 2.76 14.36
N GLN A 34 -6.21 2.18 14.77
CA GLN A 34 -6.27 1.28 15.93
C GLN A 34 -5.37 0.05 15.74
N ARG A 35 -5.47 -0.65 14.61
CA ARG A 35 -4.65 -1.85 14.36
C ARG A 35 -3.15 -1.56 14.22
N THR A 36 -2.79 -0.35 13.83
CA THR A 36 -1.38 0.07 13.76
C THR A 36 -0.83 0.41 15.15
N ALA A 37 -1.65 1.05 16.01
CA ALA A 37 -1.27 1.37 17.38
C ALA A 37 -1.13 0.14 18.28
N GLU A 38 -1.98 -0.87 18.12
CA GLU A 38 -1.93 -2.15 18.86
C GLU A 38 -0.60 -2.91 18.71
N LEU A 39 0.16 -2.63 17.65
CA LEU A 39 1.45 -3.29 17.37
C LEU A 39 2.67 -2.49 17.81
N ASN A 40 2.48 -1.24 18.27
CA ASN A 40 3.54 -0.35 18.74
C ASN A 40 3.60 -0.28 20.28
N VAL A 41 3.29 -1.39 20.97
CA VAL A 41 3.40 -1.45 22.44
C VAL A 41 4.87 -1.57 22.85
N GLU A 42 5.35 -0.68 23.70
CA GLU A 42 6.72 -0.70 24.23
C GLU A 42 7.04 -2.05 24.89
N GLY A 43 8.20 -2.62 24.59
CA GLY A 43 8.69 -3.88 25.17
C GLY A 43 8.28 -5.15 24.44
N VAL A 44 7.45 -5.05 23.39
CA VAL A 44 7.00 -6.19 22.59
C VAL A 44 7.75 -6.21 21.26
N HIS A 45 8.84 -6.98 21.16
CA HIS A 45 9.62 -7.10 19.92
C HIS A 45 8.75 -7.76 18.84
N PRO A 46 8.52 -7.16 17.66
CA PRO A 46 7.55 -7.65 16.66
C PRO A 46 7.93 -8.97 15.98
N ASN A 47 8.93 -9.70 16.48
CA ASN A 47 9.40 -10.96 15.91
C ASN A 47 8.41 -12.12 16.09
N TYR A 48 7.33 -11.94 16.86
CA TYR A 48 6.28 -12.93 17.07
C TYR A 48 4.88 -12.49 16.58
N MET A 49 4.70 -11.23 16.18
CA MET A 49 3.46 -10.76 15.55
C MET A 49 3.60 -10.81 14.02
N ILE A 50 3.04 -11.86 13.42
CA ILE A 50 3.18 -12.19 11.99
C ILE A 50 2.33 -11.26 11.09
N LEU A 51 1.57 -10.30 11.64
CA LEU A 51 0.67 -9.43 10.89
C LEU A 51 0.89 -7.95 11.23
N THR A 52 1.07 -7.12 10.20
CA THR A 52 1.09 -5.67 10.37
C THR A 52 -0.33 -5.14 10.58
N GLY A 53 -0.47 -3.97 11.20
CA GLY A 53 -1.77 -3.34 11.44
C GLY A 53 -2.50 -3.06 10.14
N PHE A 54 -1.73 -2.74 9.09
CA PHE A 54 -2.22 -2.59 7.73
C PHE A 54 -2.78 -3.88 7.13
N ALA A 55 -2.08 -5.02 7.28
CA ALA A 55 -2.53 -6.30 6.74
C ALA A 55 -3.82 -6.77 7.42
N ARG A 56 -3.91 -6.57 8.74
CA ARG A 56 -5.10 -6.88 9.53
C ARG A 56 -6.30 -6.01 9.14
N ALA A 57 -6.11 -4.69 9.06
CA ALA A 57 -7.15 -3.77 8.63
C ALA A 57 -7.67 -4.08 7.22
N SER A 58 -6.77 -4.42 6.29
CA SER A 58 -7.14 -4.77 4.90
C SER A 58 -8.04 -6.00 4.83
N ALA A 59 -7.76 -7.03 5.63
CA ALA A 59 -8.57 -8.25 5.70
C ALA A 59 -9.96 -7.99 6.34
N GLU A 60 -10.00 -7.24 7.44
CA GLU A 60 -11.23 -6.88 8.14
C GLU A 60 -12.17 -6.04 7.24
N VAL A 61 -11.62 -5.07 6.49
CA VAL A 61 -12.38 -4.26 5.51
C VAL A 61 -12.87 -5.11 4.33
N GLY A 62 -12.03 -5.99 3.79
CA GLY A 62 -12.41 -6.88 2.68
C GLY A 62 -13.57 -7.81 3.05
N ALA A 63 -13.55 -8.35 4.26
CA ALA A 63 -14.61 -9.17 4.81
C ALA A 63 -15.91 -8.37 5.05
N ALA A 64 -15.80 -7.20 5.69
CA ALA A 64 -16.96 -6.36 6.01
C ALA A 64 -17.69 -5.84 4.75
N LEU A 65 -16.95 -5.62 3.65
CA LEU A 65 -17.48 -5.05 2.41
C LEU A 65 -17.83 -6.10 1.34
N ASN A 66 -17.69 -7.39 1.63
CA ASN A 66 -17.99 -8.47 0.68
C ASN A 66 -17.34 -8.26 -0.70
N LEU A 67 -16.09 -7.78 -0.73
CA LEU A 67 -15.31 -7.57 -1.96
C LEU A 67 -14.91 -8.92 -2.59
N THR A 68 -15.88 -9.59 -3.21
CA THR A 68 -15.92 -10.92 -3.88
C THR A 68 -15.18 -12.11 -3.25
N SER A 69 -15.92 -13.22 -3.16
CA SER A 69 -15.56 -14.49 -2.52
C SER A 69 -14.42 -15.30 -3.16
N GLY A 70 -13.96 -14.97 -4.38
CA GLY A 70 -12.77 -15.57 -5.00
C GLY A 70 -11.45 -14.88 -4.61
N ALA A 71 -11.51 -13.60 -4.24
CA ALA A 71 -10.34 -12.80 -3.86
C ALA A 71 -10.11 -12.78 -2.34
N ALA A 72 -11.15 -13.08 -1.54
CA ALA A 72 -11.11 -13.04 -0.07
C ALA A 72 -11.68 -14.30 0.59
N SER A 73 -11.43 -15.48 0.03
CA SER A 73 -11.71 -16.73 0.75
C SER A 73 -10.73 -16.87 1.91
N ARG A 74 -11.21 -17.11 3.15
CA ARG A 74 -10.37 -17.46 4.31
C ARG A 74 -9.50 -18.70 4.06
N ALA A 75 -9.88 -19.55 3.11
CA ALA A 75 -9.13 -20.73 2.67
C ALA A 75 -8.13 -20.45 1.53
N ASN A 76 -8.06 -19.21 1.02
CA ASN A 76 -7.12 -18.78 -0.02
C ASN A 76 -6.25 -17.59 0.42
N LEU A 77 -6.52 -17.06 1.62
CA LEU A 77 -5.73 -16.03 2.27
C LEU A 77 -4.93 -16.68 3.39
N GLU A 78 -3.65 -16.90 3.13
CA GLU A 78 -2.67 -17.08 4.18
C GLU A 78 -2.26 -15.71 4.70
N CYS A 79 -2.36 -15.52 6.01
CA CYS A 79 -1.98 -14.29 6.67
C CYS A 79 -0.45 -14.22 6.79
N LEU A 80 0.25 -13.98 5.67
CA LEU A 80 1.71 -13.98 5.60
C LEU A 80 2.28 -12.56 5.71
N CYS A 81 3.31 -12.37 6.54
CA CYS A 81 4.16 -11.17 6.43
C CYS A 81 5.14 -11.29 5.26
N ARG A 82 5.83 -10.18 4.95
CA ARG A 82 6.87 -10.13 3.90
C ARG A 82 7.94 -11.22 4.03
N PHE A 83 8.33 -11.59 5.26
CA PHE A 83 9.31 -12.65 5.51
C PHE A 83 8.77 -14.01 5.09
N HIS A 84 7.56 -14.38 5.52
CA HIS A 84 6.93 -15.66 5.16
C HIS A 84 6.55 -15.74 3.68
N HIS A 85 6.14 -14.62 3.07
CA HIS A 85 6.01 -14.54 1.60
C HIS A 85 7.34 -14.86 0.88
N ARG A 86 8.48 -14.41 1.43
CA ARG A 86 9.79 -14.70 0.84
C ARG A 86 10.22 -16.15 1.06
N LEU A 87 9.95 -16.74 2.23
CA LEU A 87 10.25 -18.15 2.48
C LEU A 87 9.47 -19.07 1.54
N LYS A 88 8.17 -18.84 1.37
CA LYS A 88 7.30 -19.61 0.45
C LYS A 88 7.73 -19.45 -1.01
N THR A 89 8.05 -18.22 -1.42
CA THR A 89 8.32 -17.94 -2.85
C THR A 89 9.75 -18.29 -3.25
N PHE A 90 10.72 -18.08 -2.37
CA PHE A 90 12.16 -18.14 -2.71
C PHE A 90 13.00 -19.02 -1.78
N GLY A 91 12.48 -19.41 -0.61
CA GLY A 91 13.26 -20.08 0.42
C GLY A 91 13.21 -21.61 0.38
N GLY A 92 12.50 -22.22 -0.58
CA GLY A 92 12.31 -23.67 -0.66
C GLY A 92 11.39 -24.26 0.42
N TRP A 93 10.63 -23.41 1.12
CA TRP A 93 9.63 -23.83 2.09
C TRP A 93 8.33 -24.20 1.37
N SER A 94 7.64 -25.21 1.88
CA SER A 94 6.28 -25.57 1.43
C SER A 94 5.30 -25.43 2.59
N ASP A 95 4.03 -25.23 2.27
CA ASP A 95 2.98 -25.07 3.27
C ASP A 95 1.69 -25.77 2.85
N THR A 96 0.91 -26.19 3.86
CA THR A 96 -0.44 -26.75 3.69
C THR A 96 -1.40 -26.01 4.63
N GLN A 97 -2.38 -25.33 4.05
CA GLN A 97 -3.45 -24.67 4.79
C GLN A 97 -4.67 -25.59 4.92
N TYR A 98 -5.16 -25.74 6.13
CA TYR A 98 -6.35 -26.52 6.47
C TYR A 98 -7.60 -25.63 6.53
N PRO A 99 -8.82 -26.21 6.41
CA PRO A 99 -10.08 -25.47 6.41
C PRO A 99 -10.37 -24.66 7.69
N ASP A 100 -9.75 -25.04 8.80
CA ASP A 100 -9.79 -24.32 10.08
C ASP A 100 -8.85 -23.09 10.12
N GLY A 101 -8.10 -22.86 9.04
CA GLY A 101 -7.11 -21.79 8.93
C GLY A 101 -5.74 -22.15 9.51
N THR A 102 -5.55 -23.36 10.04
CA THR A 102 -4.22 -23.87 10.43
C THR A 102 -3.32 -23.94 9.20
N VAL A 103 -2.08 -23.45 9.30
CA VAL A 103 -1.05 -23.63 8.26
C VAL A 103 0.11 -24.44 8.82
N VAL A 104 0.44 -25.55 8.15
CA VAL A 104 1.62 -26.37 8.43
C VAL A 104 2.69 -26.05 7.40
N TRP A 105 3.82 -25.55 7.88
CA TRP A 105 5.00 -25.21 7.10
C TRP A 105 6.03 -26.32 7.18
N THR A 106 6.71 -26.59 6.08
CA THR A 106 7.82 -27.53 6.00
C THR A 106 9.06 -26.80 5.52
N SER A 107 10.13 -26.86 6.31
CA SER A 107 11.42 -26.28 5.94
C SER A 107 12.09 -27.10 4.83
N PRO A 108 13.07 -26.51 4.10
CA PRO A 108 13.90 -27.26 3.15
C PRO A 108 14.64 -28.46 3.78
N SER A 109 14.87 -28.39 5.09
CA SER A 109 15.46 -29.48 5.89
C SER A 109 14.45 -30.50 6.42
N GLY A 110 13.18 -30.41 6.03
CA GLY A 110 12.12 -31.35 6.37
C GLY A 110 11.48 -31.15 7.74
N LYS A 111 11.81 -30.08 8.47
CA LYS A 111 11.18 -29.78 9.77
C LYS A 111 9.81 -29.14 9.56
N THR A 112 8.84 -29.55 10.37
CA THR A 112 7.47 -29.05 10.27
C THR A 112 7.14 -28.07 11.40
N TYR A 113 6.41 -27.00 11.05
CA TYR A 113 6.01 -25.94 11.96
C TYR A 113 4.53 -25.64 11.76
N ARG A 114 3.75 -25.63 12.85
CA ARG A 114 2.30 -25.39 12.80
C ARG A 114 1.98 -23.98 13.27
N THR A 115 1.12 -23.30 12.53
CA THR A 115 0.57 -21.98 12.89
C THR A 115 -0.94 -22.03 12.85
N THR A 116 -1.60 -21.43 13.83
CA THR A 116 -3.06 -21.35 13.93
C THR A 116 -3.49 -19.87 13.96
N PRO A 117 -4.67 -19.51 13.43
CA PRO A 117 -5.17 -18.14 13.52
C PRO A 117 -5.39 -17.76 14.99
N GLY A 118 -4.66 -16.77 15.52
CA GLY A 118 -4.73 -16.37 16.93
C GLY A 118 -6.09 -15.82 17.40
N GLY A 119 -7.05 -15.61 16.49
CA GLY A 119 -8.42 -15.23 16.84
C GLY A 119 -9.33 -16.40 17.23
N ALA A 120 -8.91 -17.65 16.97
CA ALA A 120 -9.72 -18.83 17.30
C ALA A 120 -9.89 -19.02 18.82
N ASP A 121 -8.84 -18.73 19.59
CA ASP A 121 -8.86 -18.84 21.06
C ASP A 121 -9.60 -17.66 21.73
N LEU A 122 -9.64 -16.50 21.06
CA LEU A 122 -10.23 -15.25 21.58
C LEU A 122 -11.71 -15.07 21.21
N PHE A 123 -12.15 -15.69 20.11
CA PHE A 123 -13.51 -15.55 19.62
C PHE A 123 -14.05 -16.94 19.24
N ASN A 124 -14.64 -17.62 20.22
CA ASN A 124 -15.25 -18.95 20.09
C ASN A 124 -16.27 -19.05 18.93
N SER A 125 -16.81 -17.90 18.49
CA SER A 125 -17.73 -17.73 17.37
C SER A 125 -17.10 -17.98 15.97
N PHE A 126 -15.77 -18.11 15.87
CA PHE A 126 -15.12 -18.55 14.63
C PHE A 126 -14.96 -20.08 14.53
N ALA A 127 -15.42 -20.83 15.53
CA ALA A 127 -15.48 -22.28 15.43
C ALA A 127 -16.42 -22.69 14.29
N THR A 128 -15.81 -23.23 13.24
CA THR A 128 -16.43 -24.03 12.18
C THR A 128 -17.60 -23.37 11.42
N VAL A 129 -17.30 -22.38 10.59
CA VAL A 129 -17.94 -22.39 9.27
C VAL A 129 -17.02 -23.23 8.39
N PRO A 130 -17.45 -24.38 7.85
CA PRO A 130 -16.65 -25.10 6.87
C PRO A 130 -16.47 -24.13 5.71
N CYS A 131 -15.24 -23.63 5.51
CA CYS A 131 -14.89 -22.97 4.27
C CYS A 131 -15.16 -23.98 3.16
N GLY A 132 -16.29 -23.83 2.47
CA GLY A 132 -16.57 -24.60 1.27
C GLY A 132 -15.40 -24.41 0.33
N GLN A 133 -14.81 -25.50 -0.14
CA GLN A 133 -13.75 -25.46 -1.13
C GLN A 133 -14.21 -24.56 -2.28
N PRO A 134 -13.44 -23.52 -2.67
CA PRO A 134 -13.83 -22.65 -3.77
C PRO A 134 -14.08 -23.53 -4.99
N GLN A 135 -15.22 -23.35 -5.65
CA GLN A 135 -15.52 -24.12 -6.85
C GLN A 135 -14.38 -23.97 -7.85
N PRO A 136 -13.95 -25.05 -8.52
CA PRO A 136 -12.81 -25.02 -9.41
C PRO A 136 -13.05 -23.94 -10.47
N ALA A 137 -12.13 -22.97 -10.51
CA ALA A 137 -12.19 -21.87 -11.45
C ALA A 137 -12.27 -22.43 -12.87
N ARG A 138 -13.21 -21.88 -13.66
CA ARG A 138 -13.38 -22.24 -15.06
C ARG A 138 -12.01 -22.21 -15.76
N PRO A 139 -11.63 -23.24 -16.55
CA PRO A 139 -10.30 -23.32 -17.12
C PRO A 139 -10.03 -22.06 -17.95
N PRO A 140 -8.84 -21.46 -17.79
CA PRO A 140 -8.53 -20.21 -18.46
C PRO A 140 -8.52 -20.41 -19.98
N LYS A 141 -9.05 -19.43 -20.71
CA LYS A 141 -9.10 -19.43 -22.18
C LYS A 141 -7.71 -19.50 -22.84
N LEU A 142 -6.66 -19.14 -22.10
CA LEU A 142 -5.27 -19.12 -22.55
C LEU A 142 -4.41 -20.02 -21.67
N SER A 143 -3.47 -20.72 -22.30
CA SER A 143 -2.41 -21.46 -21.60
C SER A 143 -1.58 -20.52 -20.71
N ARG A 144 -0.95 -21.09 -19.68
CA ARG A 144 -0.05 -20.34 -18.78
C ARG A 144 1.05 -19.62 -19.57
N ALA A 145 1.66 -20.30 -20.54
CA ALA A 145 2.71 -19.73 -21.38
C ALA A 145 2.19 -18.53 -22.19
N ALA A 146 1.02 -18.65 -22.83
CA ALA A 146 0.42 -17.55 -23.60
C ALA A 146 0.10 -16.33 -22.72
N ARG A 147 -0.41 -16.54 -21.51
CA ARG A 147 -0.69 -15.45 -20.55
C ARG A 147 0.58 -14.75 -20.07
N VAL A 148 1.63 -15.52 -19.79
CA VAL A 148 2.94 -14.99 -19.39
C VAL A 148 3.53 -14.16 -20.52
N GLU A 149 3.48 -14.64 -21.76
CA GLU A 149 4.00 -13.90 -22.92
C GLU A 149 3.22 -12.61 -23.17
N GLN A 150 1.89 -12.65 -23.11
CA GLN A 150 1.05 -11.46 -23.23
C GLN A 150 1.36 -10.41 -22.15
N THR A 151 1.57 -10.85 -20.91
CA THR A 151 1.94 -9.97 -19.79
C THR A 151 3.33 -9.38 -20.00
N ARG A 152 4.31 -10.18 -20.44
CA ARG A 152 5.67 -9.72 -20.75
C ARG A 152 5.68 -8.72 -21.91
N ALA A 153 4.93 -8.97 -22.98
CA ALA A 153 4.79 -8.06 -24.11
C ALA A 153 4.15 -6.73 -23.68
N LYS A 154 3.07 -6.77 -22.88
CA LYS A 154 2.46 -5.57 -22.29
C LYS A 154 3.48 -4.80 -21.43
N ASN A 155 4.22 -5.49 -20.57
CA ASN A 155 5.20 -4.87 -19.69
C ASN A 155 6.37 -4.25 -20.48
N ARG A 156 6.87 -4.92 -21.53
CA ARG A 156 7.89 -4.34 -22.43
C ARG A 156 7.40 -3.05 -23.08
N ARG A 157 6.16 -3.04 -23.58
CA ARG A 157 5.54 -1.84 -24.19
C ARG A 157 5.38 -0.70 -23.18
N LEU A 158 4.99 -1.00 -21.94
CA LEU A 158 4.72 0.01 -20.92
C LEU A 158 5.97 0.47 -20.17
N ARG A 159 7.08 -0.28 -20.21
CA ARG A 159 8.33 0.05 -19.50
C ARG A 159 8.82 1.49 -19.77
N PRO A 160 9.02 1.96 -21.02
CA PRO A 160 9.53 3.31 -21.26
C PRO A 160 8.56 4.41 -20.77
N VAL A 161 7.25 4.18 -20.89
CA VAL A 161 6.22 5.12 -20.42
C VAL A 161 6.23 5.21 -18.90
N ASN A 162 6.29 4.06 -18.22
CA ASN A 162 6.34 3.98 -16.76
C ASN A 162 7.64 4.55 -16.20
N GLU A 163 8.76 4.35 -16.91
CA GLU A 163 10.07 4.89 -16.54
C GLU A 163 10.09 6.40 -16.64
N LYS A 164 9.61 6.98 -17.76
CA LYS A 164 9.45 8.43 -17.92
C LYS A 164 8.53 9.00 -16.83
N TYR A 165 7.37 8.38 -16.60
CA TYR A 165 6.45 8.80 -15.55
C TYR A 165 7.09 8.77 -14.16
N SER A 166 7.77 7.66 -13.83
CA SER A 166 8.48 7.49 -12.55
C SER A 166 9.59 8.52 -12.36
N TYR A 167 10.35 8.82 -13.42
CA TYR A 167 11.38 9.85 -13.42
C TYR A 167 10.77 11.23 -13.14
N THR A 168 9.76 11.64 -13.90
CA THR A 168 9.07 12.92 -13.72
C THR A 168 8.50 13.07 -12.31
N GLN A 169 7.82 12.04 -11.79
CA GLN A 169 7.24 12.09 -10.45
C GLN A 169 8.31 12.14 -9.35
N LYS A 170 9.40 11.37 -9.48
CA LYS A 170 10.52 11.40 -8.52
C LYS A 170 11.19 12.78 -8.51
N ALA A 171 11.44 13.35 -9.68
CA ALA A 171 12.05 14.68 -9.80
C ALA A 171 11.11 15.77 -9.25
N ARG A 172 9.81 15.70 -9.56
CA ARG A 172 8.79 16.62 -9.02
C ARG A 172 8.76 16.60 -7.49
N ARG A 173 8.78 15.40 -6.90
CA ARG A 173 8.82 15.23 -5.43
C ARG A 173 10.10 15.80 -4.84
N LYS A 174 11.27 15.47 -5.40
CA LYS A 174 12.56 16.00 -4.93
C LYS A 174 12.60 17.53 -4.98
N GLU A 175 12.06 18.13 -6.04
CA GLU A 175 12.01 19.57 -6.18
C GLU A 175 11.09 20.22 -5.13
N LEU A 176 9.89 19.67 -4.91
CA LEU A 176 9.00 20.14 -3.85
C LEU A 176 9.62 19.99 -2.45
N ASP A 177 10.28 18.86 -2.18
CA ASP A 177 10.97 18.63 -0.91
C ASP A 177 12.11 19.65 -0.71
N ARG A 178 12.86 19.97 -1.78
CA ARG A 178 13.91 21.02 -1.79
C ARG A 178 13.32 22.38 -1.43
N ARG A 179 12.24 22.81 -2.12
CA ARG A 179 11.57 24.10 -1.87
C ARG A 179 11.02 24.21 -0.45
N ARG A 180 10.33 23.16 0.02
CA ARG A 180 9.82 23.08 1.40
C ARG A 180 10.92 23.17 2.42
N ASN A 181 12.02 22.44 2.21
CA ASN A 181 13.16 22.52 3.11
C ASN A 181 13.80 23.91 3.10
N HIS A 182 13.97 24.52 1.93
CA HIS A 182 14.51 25.89 1.82
C HIS A 182 13.62 26.89 2.55
N ASN A 183 12.31 26.87 2.28
CA ASN A 183 11.34 27.74 2.95
C ASN A 183 11.35 27.51 4.46
N ARG A 184 11.36 26.25 4.91
CA ARG A 184 11.49 25.92 6.34
C ARG A 184 12.75 26.54 6.94
N MET A 185 13.89 26.44 6.26
CA MET A 185 15.14 27.04 6.72
C MET A 185 15.09 28.57 6.76
N ARG A 186 14.42 29.21 5.79
CA ARG A 186 14.17 30.67 5.78
C ARG A 186 13.28 31.09 6.95
N VAL A 187 12.20 30.36 7.23
CA VAL A 187 11.35 30.61 8.42
C VAL A 187 12.19 30.49 9.70
N THR A 188 13.00 29.45 9.81
CA THR A 188 13.88 29.25 10.97
C THR A 188 14.90 30.39 11.12
N LEU A 189 15.52 30.84 10.02
CA LEU A 189 16.42 31.98 10.05
C LEU A 189 15.70 33.23 10.56
N LYS A 190 14.51 33.53 10.02
CA LYS A 190 13.70 34.68 10.43
C LYS A 190 13.29 34.61 11.90
N LEU A 191 12.96 33.41 12.40
CA LEU A 191 12.63 33.19 13.80
C LEU A 191 13.80 33.51 14.74
N PHE A 192 15.03 33.12 14.38
CA PHE A 192 16.20 33.29 15.26
C PHE A 192 16.95 34.61 15.07
N LYS A 193 16.92 35.21 13.88
CA LYS A 193 17.72 36.40 13.53
C LYS A 193 16.89 37.60 13.06
N GLY A 194 15.56 37.50 13.07
CA GLY A 194 14.71 38.54 12.51
C GLY A 194 14.97 38.75 11.03
N ASP A 195 15.08 40.01 10.60
CA ASP A 195 15.31 40.36 9.20
C ASP A 195 16.82 40.45 8.83
N GLU A 196 17.73 40.06 9.72
CA GLU A 196 19.16 40.02 9.41
C GLU A 196 19.51 38.87 8.47
N PRO A 197 20.20 39.13 7.34
CA PRO A 197 20.58 38.09 6.40
C PRO A 197 21.68 37.17 6.96
N SER A 198 21.67 35.91 6.52
CA SER A 198 22.73 34.95 6.80
C SER A 198 24.03 35.32 6.08
N LYS A 199 25.15 35.25 6.80
CA LYS A 199 26.50 35.49 6.27
C LYS A 199 27.24 34.20 5.87
N SER A 200 26.57 33.04 5.93
CA SER A 200 27.21 31.75 5.64
C SER A 200 27.50 31.60 4.14
N PRO A 201 28.73 31.23 3.74
CA PRO A 201 29.08 31.02 2.34
C PRO A 201 28.48 29.72 1.76
N TYR A 202 28.06 28.79 2.61
CA TYR A 202 27.57 27.46 2.18
C TYR A 202 26.06 27.42 1.89
N CYS A 203 25.31 28.42 2.35
CA CYS A 203 23.86 28.47 2.22
C CYS A 203 23.41 29.86 1.76
N THR A 204 23.99 30.38 0.69
CA THR A 204 23.65 31.72 0.15
C THR A 204 22.18 31.85 -0.25
N TRP A 205 21.59 30.76 -0.75
CA TRP A 205 20.18 30.65 -1.14
C TRP A 205 19.18 30.94 -0.02
N ILE A 206 19.61 30.91 1.25
CA ILE A 206 18.73 31.14 2.40
C ILE A 206 18.29 32.62 2.51
N ASN A 207 19.02 33.53 1.85
CA ASN A 207 18.69 34.95 1.81
C ASN A 207 17.75 35.30 0.65
N ASP A 208 17.53 34.36 -0.28
CA ASP A 208 16.62 34.55 -1.40
C ASP A 208 15.16 34.55 -0.92
N PRO A 209 14.23 35.15 -1.68
CA PRO A 209 12.80 35.10 -1.39
C PRO A 209 12.25 33.68 -1.24
N PHE A 210 11.10 33.55 -0.58
CA PHE A 210 10.38 32.28 -0.45
C PHE A 210 10.01 31.71 -1.83
N GLU A 211 10.24 30.42 -2.00
CA GLU A 211 9.91 29.70 -3.24
C GLU A 211 8.46 29.19 -3.14
N PRO A 212 7.66 29.24 -4.22
CA PRO A 212 6.32 28.69 -4.20
C PRO A 212 6.37 27.17 -4.01
N GLU A 213 5.59 26.65 -3.05
CA GLU A 213 5.49 25.22 -2.72
C GLU A 213 4.58 24.42 -3.66
N GLU A 214 4.16 25.04 -4.75
CA GLU A 214 3.47 24.40 -5.86
C GLU A 214 4.32 24.53 -7.12
N LEU A 215 4.36 23.46 -7.90
CA LEU A 215 5.05 23.45 -9.19
C LEU A 215 4.07 23.80 -10.30
N PRO A 216 4.48 24.66 -11.27
CA PRO A 216 3.67 24.96 -12.44
C PRO A 216 3.19 23.69 -13.18
N PRO A 217 2.03 23.72 -13.85
CA PRO A 217 1.51 22.58 -14.61
C PRO A 217 2.44 22.11 -15.72
N ASP A 218 3.19 23.03 -16.30
CA ASP A 218 4.19 22.88 -17.37
C ASP A 218 5.60 22.60 -16.85
N TRP A 219 5.77 22.36 -15.54
CA TRP A 219 7.08 22.05 -14.98
C TRP A 219 7.63 20.73 -15.52
N GLU A 220 8.82 20.79 -16.11
CA GLU A 220 9.57 19.63 -16.58
C GLU A 220 10.79 19.35 -15.69
N PRO A 221 11.10 18.07 -15.43
CA PRO A 221 12.28 17.71 -14.66
C PRO A 221 13.56 18.04 -15.45
N PRO A 222 14.67 18.35 -14.77
CA PRO A 222 15.96 18.46 -15.45
C PRO A 222 16.29 17.16 -16.18
N PRO A 223 17.13 17.18 -17.23
CA PRO A 223 17.55 15.95 -17.89
C PRO A 223 18.24 15.01 -16.89
N PRO A 224 18.05 13.69 -17.00
CA PRO A 224 18.73 12.75 -16.12
C PRO A 224 20.24 12.94 -16.25
N PRO A 225 21.00 12.78 -15.14
CA PRO A 225 22.44 12.81 -15.23
C PRO A 225 22.91 11.72 -16.22
N PRO A 226 24.00 11.95 -16.95
CA PRO A 226 24.56 10.93 -17.83
C PRO A 226 24.86 9.66 -17.02
N LEU A 227 24.64 8.50 -17.64
CA LEU A 227 25.02 7.23 -17.05
C LEU A 227 26.51 7.27 -16.71
N ASN A 228 26.86 6.96 -15.46
CA ASN A 228 28.26 6.83 -15.09
C ASN A 228 28.81 5.59 -15.81
N PRO A 229 29.94 5.67 -16.53
CA PRO A 229 30.55 4.49 -17.17
C PRO A 229 30.91 3.36 -16.19
N GLU A 230 30.99 3.64 -14.89
CA GLU A 230 31.19 2.62 -13.84
C GLU A 230 29.89 2.03 -13.27
N ASP A 231 28.71 2.59 -13.59
CA ASP A 231 27.46 2.01 -13.13
C ASP A 231 27.14 0.72 -13.93
N PRO A 232 26.81 -0.39 -13.25
CA PRO A 232 26.48 -1.63 -13.92
C PRO A 232 25.23 -1.47 -14.81
N PRO A 233 25.14 -2.20 -15.93
CA PRO A 233 24.11 -1.98 -16.96
C PRO A 233 22.71 -2.51 -16.58
N PHE A 234 22.32 -2.51 -15.30
CA PHE A 234 21.07 -3.09 -14.82
C PHE A 234 20.45 -2.36 -13.63
#